data_AF-A0A7J5EWD9-F1
#
_entry.id   AF-A0A7J5EWD9-F1
#
_cell.length_a   1.000
_cell.length_b   1.000
_cell.length_c   1.000
_cell.angle_alpha   90.00
_cell.angle_beta   90.00
_cell.angle_gamma   90.00
#
_symmetry.space_group_name_H-M   'P 1'
#
loop_
_entity.id
_entity.type
_entity.pdbx_description
1 polymer ?
#
loop_
_entity_poly.entity_id
_entity_poly.type
_entity_poly.pdbx_seq_one_letter_code
_entity_poly.pdbx_strand_id
1 'polypeptide(L)'
;MRHLALAFAFVAACGGDPLFGPPTESVCPQGSTLTYESFGKPFMEGYCTRCHSSQLMGEDRMGAPSFHDFDTLFGIKAVSEHIDETTAYGPAAENDSMPPDGPFPTAEERRKLGEWIACGMP
;
A
#
# COMPACT_ATOMS: atom_id res chain seq x y z
N MET A 1 34.01 37.67 -29.80
CA MET A 1 33.68 36.35 -29.23
C MET A 1 33.06 36.58 -27.87
N ARG A 2 31.74 36.40 -27.72
CA ARG A 2 31.02 36.62 -26.47
C ARG A 2 30.40 35.29 -26.06
N HIS A 3 31.07 34.58 -25.16
CA HIS A 3 30.58 33.30 -24.65
C HIS A 3 29.42 33.59 -23.68
N LEU A 4 28.19 33.24 -24.08
CA LEU A 4 27.09 33.09 -23.14
C LEU A 4 27.33 31.79 -22.36
N ALA A 5 27.63 31.91 -21.06
CA ALA A 5 27.60 30.78 -20.15
C ALA A 5 26.13 30.51 -19.78
N LEU A 6 25.57 29.40 -20.28
CA LEU A 6 24.33 28.84 -19.74
C LEU A 6 24.65 28.15 -18.41
N ALA A 7 24.14 28.70 -17.31
CA ALA A 7 24.13 28.01 -16.03
C ALA A 7 22.95 27.00 -16.04
N PHE A 8 23.27 25.72 -16.12
CA PHE A 8 22.32 24.64 -15.84
C PHE A 8 22.16 24.52 -14.32
N ALA A 9 20.99 24.92 -13.81
CA ALA A 9 20.61 24.63 -12.43
C ALA A 9 20.20 23.15 -12.33
N PHE A 10 21.05 22.33 -11.73
CA PHE A 10 20.71 20.98 -11.30
C PHE A 10 19.77 21.08 -10.08
N VAL A 11 18.48 20.83 -10.30
CA VAL A 11 17.56 20.54 -9.20
C VAL A 11 17.88 19.13 -8.73
N ALA A 12 18.54 19.02 -7.57
CA ALA A 12 18.75 17.75 -6.89
C ALA A 12 17.38 17.21 -6.44
N ALA A 13 16.83 16.27 -7.20
CA ALA A 13 15.69 15.48 -6.73
C ALA A 13 16.18 14.57 -5.59
N CYS A 14 15.54 14.66 -4.42
CA CYS A 14 15.79 13.76 -3.30
C CYS A 14 15.43 12.33 -3.73
N GLY A 15 16.43 11.49 -4.00
CA GLY A 15 16.27 10.13 -4.52
C GLY A 15 15.89 9.10 -3.46
N GLY A 16 14.66 9.18 -2.93
CA GLY A 16 14.02 8.07 -2.24
C GLY A 16 13.21 7.22 -3.22
N ASP A 17 13.12 5.92 -2.97
CA ASP A 17 12.18 5.07 -3.69
C ASP A 17 10.74 5.59 -3.43
N PRO A 18 9.89 5.63 -4.46
CA PRO A 18 8.54 6.15 -4.30
C PRO A 18 7.77 5.24 -3.34
N LEU A 19 7.12 5.85 -2.34
CA LEU A 19 6.26 5.15 -1.38
C LEU A 19 5.10 4.42 -2.07
N PHE A 20 4.60 4.99 -3.17
CA PHE A 20 3.53 4.43 -3.98
C PHE A 20 4.12 3.87 -5.27
N GLY A 21 3.90 2.58 -5.50
CA GLY A 21 4.08 1.95 -6.80
C GLY A 21 2.89 2.20 -7.72
N PRO A 22 2.93 1.69 -8.96
CA PRO A 22 1.80 1.77 -9.87
C PRO A 22 0.64 0.86 -9.39
N PRO A 23 -0.61 1.12 -9.84
CA PRO A 23 -1.73 0.21 -9.64
C PRO A 23 -1.40 -1.20 -10.11
N THR A 24 -1.83 -2.22 -9.37
CA THR A 24 -1.46 -3.61 -9.66
C THR A 24 -2.24 -4.22 -10.82
N GLU A 25 -3.35 -3.58 -11.20
CA GLU A 25 -4.32 -4.07 -12.19
C GLU A 25 -4.84 -5.47 -11.88
N SER A 26 -4.92 -5.82 -10.58
CA SER A 26 -5.53 -7.06 -10.13
C SER A 26 -6.99 -7.16 -10.60
N VAL A 27 -7.40 -8.38 -10.94
CA VAL A 27 -8.78 -8.67 -11.35
C VAL A 27 -9.42 -9.60 -10.33
N CYS A 28 -10.73 -9.43 -10.08
CA CYS A 28 -11.46 -10.35 -9.22
C CYS A 28 -11.62 -11.70 -9.94
N PRO A 29 -11.01 -12.80 -9.46
CA PRO A 29 -11.17 -14.09 -10.10
C PRO A 29 -12.60 -14.62 -9.94
N GLN A 30 -13.10 -15.30 -10.96
CA GLN A 30 -14.42 -15.93 -10.89
C GLN A 30 -14.44 -16.99 -9.78
N GLY A 31 -15.41 -16.87 -8.86
CA GLY A 31 -15.54 -17.79 -7.74
C GLY A 31 -14.58 -17.50 -6.58
N SER A 32 -14.01 -16.28 -6.50
CA SER A 32 -13.27 -15.84 -5.32
C SER A 32 -14.05 -16.13 -4.04
N THR A 33 -13.38 -16.69 -3.05
CA THR A 33 -13.91 -17.00 -1.72
C THR A 33 -13.37 -16.08 -0.64
N LEU A 34 -12.54 -15.10 -1.01
CA LEU A 34 -11.96 -14.15 -0.07
C LEU A 34 -13.07 -13.24 0.47
N THR A 35 -13.18 -13.16 1.80
CA THR A 35 -14.09 -12.23 2.48
C THR A 35 -13.32 -11.37 3.48
N TYR A 36 -13.95 -10.31 3.97
CA TYR A 36 -13.41 -9.54 5.08
C TYR A 36 -13.10 -10.44 6.29
N GLU A 37 -14.01 -11.33 6.69
CA GLU A 37 -13.81 -12.19 7.87
C GLU A 37 -12.72 -13.24 7.67
N SER A 38 -12.65 -13.84 6.48
CA SER A 38 -11.77 -14.98 6.20
C SER A 38 -10.38 -14.57 5.73
N PHE A 39 -10.23 -13.37 5.16
CA PHE A 39 -8.96 -12.88 4.61
C PHE A 39 -8.65 -11.44 5.02
N GLY A 40 -9.55 -10.50 4.71
CA GLY A 40 -9.25 -9.06 4.84
C GLY A 40 -8.84 -8.66 6.25
N LYS A 41 -9.65 -9.01 7.25
CA LYS A 41 -9.40 -8.71 8.67
C LYS A 41 -8.11 -9.39 9.18
N PRO A 42 -7.92 -10.72 9.01
CA PRO A 42 -6.65 -11.36 9.39
C PRO A 42 -5.41 -10.73 8.74
N PHE A 43 -5.48 -10.34 7.46
CA PHE A 43 -4.37 -9.69 6.77
C PHE A 43 -4.05 -8.32 7.40
N MET A 44 -5.09 -7.50 7.63
CA MET A 44 -4.92 -6.17 8.21
C MET A 44 -4.39 -6.22 9.63
N GLU A 45 -4.89 -7.15 10.45
CA GLU A 45 -4.40 -7.37 11.83
C GLU A 45 -2.98 -7.94 11.87
N GLY A 46 -2.62 -8.80 10.91
CA GLY A 46 -1.29 -9.42 10.83
C GLY A 46 -0.20 -8.44 10.41
N TYR A 47 -0.51 -7.46 9.56
CA TYR A 47 0.51 -6.62 8.91
C TYR A 47 0.28 -5.12 9.06
N CYS A 48 -0.95 -4.64 9.04
CA CYS A 48 -1.23 -3.21 8.80
C CYS A 48 -1.54 -2.43 10.08
N THR A 49 -2.37 -2.97 10.98
CA THR A 49 -2.87 -2.24 12.16
C THR A 49 -1.80 -1.90 13.20
N ARG A 50 -0.62 -2.52 13.15
CA ARG A 50 0.50 -2.15 14.05
C ARG A 50 1.00 -0.72 13.85
N CYS A 51 0.77 -0.13 12.67
CA CYS A 51 1.04 1.28 12.38
C CYS A 51 -0.27 2.05 12.14
N HIS A 52 -1.25 1.38 11.52
CA HIS A 52 -2.49 1.97 10.99
C HIS A 52 -3.72 1.69 11.86
N SER A 53 -3.57 1.41 13.16
CA SER A 53 -4.73 1.40 14.06
C SER A 53 -5.09 2.81 14.47
N SER A 54 -6.38 3.12 14.49
CA SER A 54 -6.95 4.37 15.04
C SER A 54 -6.61 4.60 16.52
N GLN A 55 -6.15 3.57 17.24
CA GLN A 55 -5.72 3.68 18.63
C GLN A 55 -4.28 4.21 18.77
N LEU A 56 -3.50 4.23 17.68
CA LEU A 56 -2.10 4.66 17.70
C LEU A 56 -1.98 6.16 17.39
N MET A 57 -1.03 6.82 18.05
CA MET A 57 -0.75 8.25 17.91
C MET A 57 0.75 8.54 17.94
N GLY A 58 1.15 9.68 17.38
CA GLY A 58 2.54 10.13 17.42
C GLY A 58 3.51 9.11 16.81
N GLU A 59 4.59 8.81 17.54
CA GLU A 59 5.66 7.92 17.10
C GLU A 59 5.19 6.46 16.95
N ASP A 60 4.16 6.02 17.69
CA ASP A 60 3.63 4.66 17.60
C ASP A 60 3.02 4.35 16.23
N ARG A 61 2.65 5.37 15.45
CA ARG A 61 2.17 5.21 14.07
C ARG A 61 3.30 4.92 13.08
N MET A 62 4.56 5.06 13.47
CA MET A 62 5.72 4.88 12.59
C MET A 62 5.63 5.68 11.28
N GLY A 63 5.03 6.88 11.34
CA GLY A 63 4.81 7.73 10.17
C GLY A 63 3.52 7.43 9.40
N ALA A 64 2.72 6.43 9.78
CA ALA A 64 1.42 6.17 9.17
C ALA A 64 0.48 7.39 9.32
N PRO A 65 -0.11 7.90 8.22
CA PRO A 65 -0.99 9.07 8.27
C PRO A 65 -2.20 8.84 9.18
N SER A 66 -2.68 9.90 9.81
CA SER A 66 -4.01 9.89 10.45
C SER A 66 -5.09 9.64 9.38
N PHE A 67 -6.19 8.99 9.77
CA PHE A 67 -7.30 8.62 8.88
C PHE A 67 -7.02 7.53 7.85
N HIS A 68 -5.78 7.03 7.74
CA HIS A 68 -5.47 5.73 7.15
C HIS A 68 -5.57 4.65 8.23
N ASP A 69 -6.77 4.51 8.80
CA ASP A 69 -7.02 3.58 9.89
C ASP A 69 -7.69 2.29 9.39
N PHE A 70 -7.06 1.14 9.65
CA PHE A 70 -7.44 -0.15 9.07
C PHE A 70 -8.14 -1.09 10.06
N ASP A 71 -8.68 -0.54 11.16
CA ASP A 71 -9.43 -1.31 12.15
C ASP A 71 -10.79 -1.83 11.60
N THR A 72 -11.30 -1.22 10.54
CA THR A 72 -12.63 -1.53 9.98
C THR A 72 -12.62 -1.64 8.46
N LEU A 73 -13.53 -2.45 7.91
CA LEU A 73 -13.73 -2.54 6.46
C LEU A 73 -14.01 -1.18 5.81
N PHE A 74 -14.72 -0.28 6.49
CA PHE A 74 -14.99 1.07 6.00
C PHE A 74 -13.70 1.88 5.84
N GLY A 75 -12.83 1.88 6.85
CA GLY A 75 -11.54 2.59 6.80
C GLY A 75 -10.62 2.04 5.71
N ILE A 76 -10.59 0.72 5.53
CA ILE A 76 -9.84 0.06 4.45
C ILE A 76 -10.37 0.48 3.08
N LYS A 77 -11.70 0.42 2.88
CA LYS A 77 -12.34 0.80 1.61
C LYS A 77 -12.11 2.26 1.24
N ALA A 78 -12.01 3.15 2.23
CA ALA A 78 -11.83 4.59 2.00
C ALA A 78 -10.50 4.92 1.32
N VAL A 79 -9.49 4.05 1.41
CA VAL A 79 -8.14 4.26 0.87
C VAL A 79 -7.56 3.02 0.18
N SER A 80 -8.41 2.13 -0.35
CA SER A 80 -7.96 0.84 -0.91
C SER A 80 -6.98 0.98 -2.08
N GLU A 81 -7.06 2.07 -2.85
CA GLU A 81 -6.10 2.39 -3.92
C GLU A 81 -4.68 2.53 -3.37
N HIS A 82 -4.52 3.21 -2.23
CA HIS A 82 -3.21 3.31 -1.58
C HIS A 82 -2.69 1.95 -1.10
N ILE A 83 -3.58 1.08 -0.60
CA ILE A 83 -3.19 -0.26 -0.14
C ILE A 83 -2.70 -1.11 -1.33
N ASP A 84 -3.37 -0.98 -2.48
CA ASP A 84 -2.95 -1.62 -3.73
C ASP A 84 -1.55 -1.14 -4.17
N GLU A 85 -1.37 0.18 -4.23
CA GLU A 85 -0.15 0.84 -4.69
C GLU A 85 1.05 0.66 -3.74
N THR A 86 0.85 0.32 -2.47
CA THR A 86 1.96 0.14 -1.52
C THR A 86 2.27 -1.32 -1.19
N THR A 87 1.29 -2.23 -1.33
CA THR A 87 1.35 -3.56 -0.68
C THR A 87 0.92 -4.73 -1.56
N ALA A 88 0.03 -4.51 -2.52
CA ALA A 88 -0.56 -5.60 -3.30
C ALA A 88 0.30 -6.00 -4.49
N TYR A 89 0.13 -7.25 -4.92
CA TYR A 89 0.74 -7.79 -6.13
C TYR A 89 -0.36 -8.10 -7.15
N GLY A 90 -0.11 -7.81 -8.41
CA GLY A 90 -1.01 -8.09 -9.51
C GLY A 90 -0.27 -8.17 -10.84
N PRO A 91 -1.00 -8.32 -11.96
CA PRO A 91 -0.40 -8.51 -13.29
C PRO A 91 0.51 -7.37 -13.75
N ALA A 92 0.24 -6.13 -13.33
CA ALA A 92 0.97 -4.95 -13.77
C ALA A 92 2.09 -4.53 -12.80
N ALA A 93 2.00 -4.90 -11.52
CA ALA A 93 2.92 -4.44 -10.49
C ALA A 93 3.02 -5.40 -9.30
N GLU A 94 4.18 -5.42 -8.65
CA GLU A 94 4.41 -6.07 -7.36
C GLU A 94 4.89 -5.01 -6.37
N ASN A 95 3.99 -4.51 -5.51
CA ASN A 95 4.29 -3.42 -4.57
C ASN A 95 4.61 -3.97 -3.17
N ASP A 96 5.79 -3.66 -2.64
CA ASP A 96 6.28 -4.20 -1.37
C ASP A 96 6.80 -3.15 -0.36
N SER A 97 6.57 -1.87 -0.65
CA SER A 97 6.95 -0.74 0.22
C SER A 97 6.36 -0.78 1.63
N MET A 98 5.22 -1.49 1.79
CA MET A 98 4.56 -1.69 3.07
C MET A 98 4.49 -3.19 3.42
N PRO A 99 4.61 -3.52 4.72
CA PRO A 99 4.93 -2.59 5.81
C PRO A 99 6.44 -2.27 5.88
N PRO A 100 6.89 -1.21 6.60
CA PRO A 100 8.29 -0.75 6.56
C PRO A 100 9.28 -1.68 7.29
N ASP A 101 8.79 -2.54 8.18
CA ASP A 101 9.57 -3.53 8.91
C ASP A 101 8.86 -4.90 8.97
N GLY A 102 9.52 -5.90 9.53
CA GLY A 102 8.96 -7.24 9.63
C GLY A 102 7.86 -7.35 10.71
N PRO A 103 6.97 -8.36 10.62
CA PRO A 103 6.87 -9.34 9.55
C PRO A 103 6.29 -8.74 8.27
N PHE A 104 6.76 -9.26 7.13
CA PHE A 104 6.25 -8.89 5.81
C PHE A 104 5.25 -9.93 5.30
N PRO A 105 4.16 -9.53 4.62
CA PRO A 105 3.34 -10.45 3.85
C PRO A 105 4.17 -11.17 2.79
N THR A 106 3.90 -12.46 2.60
CA THR A 106 4.45 -13.24 1.49
C THR A 106 3.89 -12.76 0.15
N ALA A 107 4.60 -13.06 -0.95
CA ALA A 107 4.11 -12.72 -2.29
C ALA A 107 2.72 -13.29 -2.60
N GLU A 108 2.40 -14.47 -2.06
CA GLU A 108 1.07 -15.09 -2.22
C GLU A 108 -0.01 -14.32 -1.46
N GLU A 109 0.26 -13.87 -0.24
CA GLU A 109 -0.68 -13.05 0.53
C GLU A 109 -0.90 -11.68 -0.13
N ARG A 110 0.14 -11.10 -0.74
CA ARG A 110 0.04 -9.85 -1.51
C ARG A 110 -0.79 -9.99 -2.78
N ARG A 111 -0.73 -11.14 -3.46
CA ARG A 111 -1.61 -11.44 -4.61
C ARG A 111 -3.07 -11.57 -4.16
N LYS A 112 -3.33 -12.29 -3.06
CA LYS A 112 -4.68 -12.38 -2.47
C LYS A 112 -5.20 -11.01 -2.03
N LEU A 113 -4.33 -10.12 -1.55
CA LEU A 113 -4.70 -8.74 -1.23
C LEU A 113 -5.20 -8.00 -2.47
N GLY A 114 -4.45 -8.06 -3.57
CA GLY A 114 -4.85 -7.47 -4.85
C GLY A 114 -6.18 -8.02 -5.36
N GLU A 115 -6.37 -9.34 -5.34
CA GLU A 115 -7.64 -10.00 -5.72
C GLU A 115 -8.82 -9.58 -4.83
N TRP A 116 -8.62 -9.53 -3.51
CA TRP A 116 -9.66 -9.12 -2.56
C TRP A 116 -10.08 -7.66 -2.76
N ILE A 117 -9.11 -6.76 -3.01
CA ILE A 117 -9.37 -5.36 -3.39
C ILE A 117 -10.16 -5.30 -4.70
N ALA A 118 -9.72 -6.02 -5.73
CA ALA A 118 -10.38 -6.06 -7.03
C ALA A 118 -11.80 -6.64 -6.98
N CYS A 119 -12.09 -7.53 -6.03
CA CYS A 119 -13.44 -8.04 -5.77
C CYS A 119 -14.35 -7.06 -5.01
N GLY A 120 -13.88 -5.85 -4.71
CA GLY A 120 -14.64 -4.84 -3.96
C GLY A 120 -14.66 -5.09 -2.45
N MET A 121 -13.73 -5.91 -1.95
CA MET A 121 -13.58 -6.28 -0.54
C MET A 121 -14.91 -6.76 0.06
N PRO A 122 -15.43 -7.92 -0.41
CA PRO A 122 -16.70 -8.47 0.03
C PRO A 122 -16.64 -8.99 1.48
#